data_AF-A0A353M555-F1
#
_entry.id   AF-A0A353M555-F1
#
_cell.length_a   1.000
_cell.length_b   1.000
_cell.length_c   1.000
_cell.angle_alpha   90.00
_cell.angle_beta   90.00
_cell.angle_gamma   90.00
#
_symmetry.space_group_name_H-M   'P 1'
#
loop_
_entity.id
_entity.type
_entity.pdbx_description
1 polymer ?
#
loop_
_entity_poly.entity_id
_entity_poly.type
_entity_poly.pdbx_seq_one_letter_code
_entity_poly.pdbx_strand_id
1 'polypeptide(L)' 'MSSLTNKRIVLGVSGSIAAYKAPDIVRRLQDLGAEVRVILTQGGAQFITELSLQATSKNKVHDNLWDKEAELSMGHIE' A
#
# COMPACT_ATOMS: atom_id res chain seq x y z
N MET A 1 17.47 3.91 -17.68
CA MET A 1 16.54 4.05 -16.55
C MET A 1 16.55 2.75 -15.77
N SER A 2 16.65 2.80 -14.43
CA SER A 2 16.60 1.60 -13.59
C SER A 2 15.18 1.01 -13.62
N SER A 3 15.06 -0.22 -14.14
CA SER A 3 13.80 -0.98 -14.14
C SER A 3 13.57 -1.60 -12.76
N LEU A 4 12.32 -1.51 -12.27
CA LEU A 4 11.83 -2.19 -11.08
C LEU A 4 10.96 -3.40 -11.45
N THR A 5 11.07 -3.90 -12.69
CA THR A 5 10.29 -5.06 -13.17
C THR A 5 10.44 -6.24 -12.21
N ASN A 6 9.31 -6.84 -11.84
CA ASN A 6 9.21 -7.96 -10.89
C ASN A 6 9.70 -7.65 -9.47
N LYS A 7 9.89 -6.37 -9.09
CA LYS A 7 10.12 -6.00 -7.68
C LYS A 7 8.79 -5.86 -6.96
N ARG A 8 8.73 -6.39 -5.74
CA ARG A 8 7.61 -6.21 -4.81
C ARG A 8 8.01 -5.20 -3.76
N ILE A 9 7.25 -4.12 -3.65
CA ILE A 9 7.54 -2.99 -2.77
C ILE A 9 6.39 -2.82 -1.79
N VAL A 10 6.73 -2.69 -0.51
CA VAL A 10 5.79 -2.26 0.53
C VAL A 10 5.98 -0.77 0.76
N LEU A 11 4.92 0.01 0.61
CA LEU A 11 4.88 1.44 0.88
C LEU A 11 4.11 1.69 2.18
N GLY A 12 4.82 2.08 3.25
CA GLY A 12 4.22 2.53 4.50
C GLY A 12 3.87 4.02 4.44
N VAL A 13 2.61 4.36 4.77
CA VAL A 13 2.10 5.74 4.79
C VAL A 13 1.75 6.14 6.22
N SER A 14 2.51 7.09 6.76
CA SER A 14 2.38 7.59 8.14
C SER A 14 1.71 8.97 8.22
N GLY A 15 1.45 9.45 9.45
CA GLY A 15 0.85 10.76 9.71
C GLY A 15 1.78 11.92 9.39
N SER A 16 1.81 12.32 8.13
CA SER A 16 2.59 13.46 7.62
C SER A 16 1.76 14.22 6.60
N ILE A 17 1.96 15.54 6.51
CA ILE A 17 1.38 16.35 5.45
C ILE A 17 1.78 15.86 4.05
N ALA A 18 2.88 15.11 3.91
CA ALA A 18 3.30 14.54 2.63
C ALA A 18 2.47 13.31 2.21
N ALA A 19 1.63 12.75 3.08
CA ALA A 19 0.90 11.51 2.81
C ALA A 19 -0.06 11.60 1.61
N TYR A 20 -0.60 12.79 1.28
CA TYR A 20 -1.44 12.97 0.09
C TYR A 20 -0.71 12.68 -1.23
N LYS A 21 0.64 12.68 -1.23
CA LYS A 21 1.47 12.37 -2.40
C LYS A 21 1.67 10.87 -2.60
N ALA A 22 1.22 10.03 -1.67
CA ALA A 22 1.40 8.58 -1.75
C ALA A 22 0.84 7.96 -3.06
N PRO A 23 -0.33 8.35 -3.59
CA PRO A 23 -0.82 7.86 -4.89
C PRO A 23 0.19 8.11 -6.04
N ASP A 24 0.79 9.30 -6.09
CA ASP A 24 1.77 9.63 -7.13
C ASP A 24 3.03 8.77 -7.00
N ILE A 25 3.47 8.48 -5.77
CA ILE A 25 4.60 7.57 -5.52
C ILE A 25 4.27 6.16 -6.02
N VAL A 26 3.08 5.64 -5.69
CA VAL A 26 2.62 4.32 -6.14
C VAL A 26 2.63 4.24 -7.67
N ARG A 27 2.05 5.23 -8.34
CA ARG A 27 1.99 5.27 -9.81
C ARG A 27 3.37 5.27 -10.45
N ARG A 28 4.29 6.09 -9.93
CA ARG A 28 5.68 6.15 -10.44
C ARG A 28 6.44 4.82 -10.24
N LEU A 29 6.22 4.13 -9.12
CA LEU A 29 6.82 2.81 -8.89
C LEU A 29 6.25 1.76 -9.85
N GLN A 30 4.94 1.80 -10.11
CA GLN A 30 4.29 0.93 -11.09
C GLN A 30 4.76 1.21 -12.53
N ASP A 31 4.94 2.49 -12.90
CA ASP A 31 5.48 2.89 -14.21
C ASP A 31 6.90 2.32 -14.44
N LEU A 32 7.65 2.06 -13.36
CA LEU A 32 8.96 1.39 -13.41
C LEU A 32 8.86 -0.16 -13.38
N GLY A 33 7.66 -0.72 -13.29
CA GLY A 33 7.40 -2.17 -13.33
C GLY A 33 7.28 -2.86 -11.96
N ALA A 34 7.18 -2.11 -10.86
CA ALA A 34 7.03 -2.69 -9.53
C ALA A 34 5.58 -3.08 -9.20
N GLU A 35 5.41 -4.16 -8.44
CA GLU A 35 4.19 -4.46 -7.69
C GLU A 35 4.24 -3.71 -6.35
N VAL A 36 3.26 -2.86 -6.07
CA VAL A 36 3.24 -2.03 -4.85
C VAL A 36 2.07 -2.42 -3.96
N ARG A 37 2.37 -2.72 -2.70
CA ARG A 37 1.37 -2.92 -1.63
C ARG A 37 1.52 -1.82 -0.60
N VAL A 38 0.41 -1.33 -0.08
CA VAL A 38 0.40 -0.15 0.79
C VAL A 38 -0.05 -0.54 2.20
N ILE A 39 0.67 -0.01 3.20
CA ILE A 39 0.28 -0.05 4.60
C ILE A 39 -0.06 1.36 5.03
N LEU A 40 -1.28 1.60 5.52
CA LEU A 40 -1.77 2.91 5.93
C LEU A 40 -1.92 2.96 7.46
N THR A 41 -1.21 3.86 8.11
CA THR A 41 -1.42 4.08 9.56
C THR A 41 -2.68 4.92 9.81
N GLN A 42 -3.21 4.83 11.03
CA GLN A 42 -4.32 5.70 11.48
C GLN A 42 -4.01 7.19 11.35
N GLY A 43 -2.76 7.60 11.61
CA GLY A 43 -2.32 8.98 11.40
C GLY A 43 -2.24 9.37 9.92
N GLY A 44 -1.83 8.45 9.05
CA GLY A 44 -1.82 8.66 7.59
C GLY A 44 -3.23 8.79 7.01
N ALA A 45 -4.19 8.03 7.56
CA ALA A 45 -5.59 8.08 7.16
C ALA A 45 -6.26 9.46 7.36
N GLN A 46 -5.67 10.33 8.20
CA GLN A 46 -6.13 11.72 8.35
C GLN A 46 -5.82 12.60 7.12
N PHE A 47 -4.91 12.17 6.25
CA PHE A 47 -4.42 12.96 5.10
C PHE A 47 -4.71 12.31 3.75
N ILE A 48 -4.94 11.00 3.71
CA ILE A 48 -5.23 10.25 2.49
C ILE A 48 -6.14 9.08 2.81
N THR A 49 -7.07 8.77 1.92
CA THR A 49 -8.04 7.69 2.13
C THR A 49 -7.49 6.34 1.65
N GLU A 50 -7.89 5.27 2.34
CA GLU A 50 -7.62 3.90 1.93
C GLU A 50 -8.09 3.64 0.48
N LEU A 51 -9.30 4.06 0.12
CA LEU A 51 -9.87 3.91 -1.22
C LEU A 51 -8.96 4.50 -2.32
N SER A 52 -8.36 5.67 -2.09
CA SER A 52 -7.46 6.30 -3.07
C SER A 52 -6.21 5.45 -3.29
N LEU A 53 -5.68 4.87 -2.21
CA LEU A 53 -4.49 4.03 -2.24
C LEU A 53 -4.79 2.66 -2.84
N GLN A 54 -5.97 2.07 -2.61
CA GLN A 54 -6.40 0.83 -3.26
C GLN A 54 -6.57 1.01 -4.76
N ALA A 55 -7.27 2.07 -5.17
CA ALA A 55 -7.48 2.38 -6.59
C ALA A 55 -6.16 2.56 -7.35
N THR A 56 -5.17 3.19 -6.73
CA THR A 56 -3.87 3.44 -7.36
C THR A 56 -2.95 2.23 -7.31
N SER A 57 -2.88 1.52 -6.17
CA SER A 57 -1.99 0.36 -6.00
C SER A 57 -2.49 -0.90 -6.67
N LYS A 58 -3.80 -0.99 -6.97
CA LYS A 58 -4.50 -2.18 -7.47
C LYS A 58 -4.37 -3.38 -6.52
N ASN A 59 -4.10 -3.11 -5.25
CA ASN A 59 -3.95 -4.09 -4.17
C ASN A 59 -4.78 -3.65 -2.96
N LYS A 60 -5.13 -4.61 -2.09
CA LYS A 60 -5.69 -4.30 -0.77
C LYS A 60 -4.71 -3.41 0.00
N VAL A 61 -5.22 -2.37 0.64
CA VAL A 61 -4.44 -1.55 1.57
C VAL A 61 -4.63 -2.16 2.96
N HIS A 62 -3.53 -2.33 3.69
CA HIS A 62 -3.59 -2.85 5.05
C HIS A 62 -3.44 -1.69 6.04
N ASP A 63 -4.32 -1.61 7.03
CA ASP A 63 -4.32 -0.55 8.03
C ASP A 63 -4.34 -1.07 9.48
N ASN A 64 -4.59 -2.37 9.64
CA ASN A 64 -4.63 -3.08 10.90
C ASN A 64 -3.76 -4.34 10.82
N LEU A 65 -2.94 -4.54 11.86
CA LEU A 65 -2.10 -5.74 11.99
C LEU A 65 -2.92 -6.99 12.32
N TRP A 66 -4.03 -6.82 13.03
CA TRP A 66 -4.90 -7.89 13.54
C TRP A 66 -6.20 -7.99 12.73
N ASP A 67 -6.12 -7.82 11.42
CA ASP A 67 -7.26 -7.95 10.53
C ASP A 67 -7.75 -9.40 10.53
N LYS A 68 -8.87 -9.65 11.23
CA LYS A 68 -9.48 -10.98 11.34
C LYS A 68 -9.84 -11.57 9.97
N GLU A 69 -10.19 -10.74 8.98
CA GLU A 69 -10.48 -11.24 7.63
C GLU A 69 -9.19 -11.70 6.93
N ALA A 70 -8.07 -11.00 7.16
CA ALA A 70 -6.77 -11.45 6.69
C ALA A 70 -6.33 -12.74 7.38
N GLU A 71 -6.54 -12.86 8.70
CA GLU A 71 -6.26 -14.09 9.46
C GLU A 71 -7.10 -15.27 8.98
N LEU A 72 -8.40 -15.07 8.70
CA LEU A 72 -9.29 -16.11 8.16
C LEU A 72 -8.91 -16.55 6.74
N SER A 73 -8.28 -15.67 5.96
CA SER A 73 -7.76 -15.99 4.63
C SER A 73 -6.43 -16.77 4.66
N MET A 74 -5.71 -16.73 5.78
CA MET A 74 -4.58 -17.63 6.06
C MET A 74 -5.14 -18.99 6.52
N GLY A 75 -5.74 -19.74 5.59
CA GLY A 75 -5.99 -21.16 5.79
C GLY A 75 -4.69 -21.81 6.27
N HIS A 76 -4.80 -22.57 7.37
CA HIS A 76 -3.70 -23.19 8.14
C HIS A 76 -2.36 -23.15 7.42
N ILE A 77 -1.42 -22.36 7.94
CA ILE A 77 -0.03 -22.40 7.51
C ILE A 77 0.47 -23.83 7.82
N GLU A 78 0.52 -24.70 6.81
CA GLU A 78 1.31 -25.94 6.85
C GLU A 78 2.78 -25.65 6.49
#